data_AF-A0A1G9I121-F1
#
_entry.id   AF-A0A1G9I121-F1
#
_cell.length_a   1.000
_cell.length_b   1.000
_cell.length_c   1.000
_cell.angle_alpha   90.00
_cell.angle_beta   90.00
_cell.angle_gamma   90.00
#
_symmetry.space_group_name_H-M   'P 1'
#
loop_
_entity.id
_entity.type
_entity.pdbx_description
1 polymer ?
#
loop_
_entity_poly.entity_id
_entity_poly.type
_entity_poly.pdbx_seq_one_letter_code
_entity_poly.pdbx_strand_id
1 'polypeptide(L)'
;MSFLRGIRVRKWLLSVAAVVTTVAAAIGATQATALPVAPTPAPPVTGIPTPCLSTNEWPEGASIAEIQQQIEQRFNFRLGGKQWTEEYRPSIKILWETLDAMECTDYRTTLQGKYSGTVGINAARIRGYAWGDWSLSRSGYVSFDFEKFKQALADDDEGRLVRLVAHELAHVYNSDRYKGAQYWADFQKLYRQEGRFSDYAGRSVTETFADVVGYYVGRCALDNPYDTGEHDAYYQFAKEHVFGGKEFGPAPGEAMNCTVPKEGAQEPRPAQGAESQQTADWVSELTGE
;
A
#
# COMPACT_ATOMS: atom_id res chain seq x y z
N MET A 1 63.46 19.06 13.88
CA MET A 1 62.69 18.03 14.60
C MET A 1 61.55 18.70 15.36
N SER A 2 60.33 18.33 14.99
CA SER A 2 59.14 18.17 15.85
C SER A 2 58.49 19.34 16.63
N PHE A 3 57.26 19.63 16.17
CA PHE A 3 55.99 19.73 16.91
C PHE A 3 55.58 21.04 17.65
N LEU A 4 54.82 21.85 16.89
CA LEU A 4 53.46 22.39 17.10
C LEU A 4 52.71 22.26 18.46
N ARG A 5 51.90 23.31 18.69
CA ARG A 5 50.66 23.52 19.51
C ARG A 5 50.90 24.10 20.92
N GLY A 6 50.38 25.27 21.30
CA GLY A 6 49.21 26.03 20.83
C GLY A 6 48.14 26.05 21.93
N ILE A 7 48.24 27.03 22.85
CA ILE A 7 47.33 27.22 23.98
C ILE A 7 46.15 28.13 23.57
N ARG A 8 44.96 27.54 23.73
CA ARG A 8 43.60 28.07 23.99
C ARG A 8 43.31 29.59 24.10
N VAL A 9 42.23 29.93 23.37
CA VAL A 9 41.02 30.71 23.76
C VAL A 9 41.11 32.25 23.71
N ARG A 10 40.32 32.88 22.82
CA ARG A 10 39.16 33.73 23.18
C ARG A 10 38.36 34.22 21.97
N LYS A 11 37.04 34.22 22.17
CA LYS A 11 35.91 34.81 21.42
C LYS A 11 36.26 36.04 20.59
N TRP A 12 35.70 36.14 19.37
CA TRP A 12 35.12 37.38 18.83
C TRP A 12 33.95 37.05 17.88
N LEU A 13 32.77 37.58 18.22
CA LEU A 13 31.66 37.84 17.30
C LEU A 13 32.15 38.85 16.25
N LEU A 14 31.70 38.76 14.99
CA LEU A 14 31.44 39.94 14.17
C LEU A 14 30.55 39.61 12.96
N SER A 15 29.53 40.43 12.85
CA SER A 15 28.45 40.53 11.88
C SER A 15 28.92 40.61 10.43
N VAL A 16 28.29 39.87 9.51
CA VAL A 16 28.45 40.09 8.07
C VAL A 16 27.43 41.13 7.61
N ALA A 17 27.93 42.30 7.24
CA ALA A 17 27.15 43.37 6.65
C ALA A 17 26.74 42.99 5.21
N ALA A 18 25.46 43.19 4.89
CA ALA A 18 24.92 43.06 3.55
C ALA A 18 25.41 44.21 2.66
N VAL A 19 26.03 43.88 1.52
CA VAL A 19 26.29 44.84 0.45
C VAL A 19 25.06 44.86 -0.45
N VAL A 20 24.32 45.97 -0.39
CA VAL A 20 23.23 46.28 -1.33
C VAL A 20 23.84 46.88 -2.58
N THR A 21 23.94 46.09 -3.65
CA THR A 21 24.14 46.62 -5.00
C THR A 21 22.80 47.03 -5.59
N THR A 22 22.60 48.33 -5.75
CA THR A 22 21.49 48.93 -6.48
C THR A 22 21.72 48.81 -7.99
N VAL A 23 20.90 47.97 -8.66
CA VAL A 23 20.76 48.00 -10.12
C VAL A 23 19.46 48.71 -10.45
N ALA A 24 19.55 49.83 -11.18
CA ALA A 24 18.42 50.61 -11.63
C ALA A 24 17.88 50.06 -12.98
N ALA A 25 16.57 49.80 -12.97
CA ALA A 25 15.60 49.90 -14.06
C ALA A 25 15.79 49.08 -15.35
N ALA A 26 15.00 48.00 -15.46
CA ALA A 26 14.14 47.79 -16.62
C ALA A 26 12.72 47.52 -16.09
N ILE A 27 11.79 48.44 -16.30
CA ILE A 27 10.36 48.24 -16.00
C ILE A 27 9.80 47.35 -17.10
N GLY A 28 10.11 46.06 -17.04
CA GLY A 28 9.29 45.03 -17.63
C GLY A 28 8.25 44.66 -16.59
N ALA A 29 6.96 44.73 -16.93
CA ALA A 29 5.92 44.22 -16.05
C ALA A 29 6.19 42.73 -15.80
N THR A 30 6.78 42.39 -14.64
CA THR A 30 6.83 41.02 -14.15
C THR A 30 5.39 40.67 -13.81
N GLN A 31 4.68 40.06 -14.75
CA GLN A 31 3.52 39.26 -14.42
C GLN A 31 4.03 38.20 -13.46
N ALA A 32 3.73 38.35 -12.16
CA ALA A 32 3.84 37.28 -11.22
C ALA A 32 2.86 36.21 -11.69
N THR A 33 3.35 35.24 -12.47
CA THR A 33 2.64 34.00 -12.69
C THR A 33 2.51 33.37 -11.32
N ALA A 34 1.30 33.43 -10.77
CA ALA A 34 0.96 32.64 -9.60
C ALA A 34 1.37 31.20 -9.91
N LEU A 35 2.20 30.62 -9.03
CA LEU A 35 2.47 29.18 -9.09
C LEU A 35 1.11 28.47 -9.17
N PRO A 36 0.97 27.41 -9.99
CA PRO A 36 -0.26 26.65 -10.02
C PRO A 36 -0.62 26.29 -8.58
N VAL A 37 -1.85 26.63 -8.19
CA VAL A 37 -2.39 26.28 -6.87
C VAL A 37 -2.15 24.79 -6.70
N ALA A 38 -1.44 24.40 -5.64
CA ALA A 38 -1.22 23.00 -5.34
C ALA A 38 -2.59 22.29 -5.39
N PRO A 39 -2.71 21.16 -6.10
CA PRO A 39 -3.99 20.48 -6.22
C PRO A 39 -4.56 20.26 -4.82
N THR A 40 -5.84 20.58 -4.65
CA THR A 40 -6.54 20.33 -3.39
C THR A 40 -6.34 18.86 -3.04
N PRO A 41 -5.80 18.54 -1.85
CA PRO A 41 -5.65 17.16 -1.43
C PRO A 41 -7.01 16.46 -1.57
N ALA A 42 -7.01 15.27 -2.16
CA ALA A 42 -8.21 14.46 -2.19
C ALA A 42 -8.69 14.23 -0.75
N PRO A 43 -10.01 14.21 -0.50
CA PRO A 43 -10.50 13.80 0.80
C PRO A 43 -9.91 12.41 1.13
N PRO A 44 -9.46 12.19 2.36
CA PRO A 44 -8.86 10.92 2.72
C PRO A 44 -9.87 9.80 2.44
N VAL A 45 -9.42 8.77 1.72
CA VAL A 45 -10.09 7.48 1.73
C VAL A 45 -9.75 6.85 3.07
N THR A 46 -10.73 6.33 3.80
CA THR A 46 -10.48 5.74 5.11
C THR A 46 -9.38 4.67 4.98
N GLY A 47 -8.27 4.82 5.70
CA GLY A 47 -7.12 3.93 5.58
C GLY A 47 -5.90 4.51 4.82
N ILE A 48 -6.09 5.51 3.96
CA ILE A 48 -5.06 6.06 3.05
C ILE A 48 -4.96 7.59 3.22
N PRO A 49 -3.94 8.11 3.95
CA PRO A 49 -3.79 9.54 4.21
C PRO A 49 -3.58 10.41 2.96
N THR A 50 -2.92 9.88 1.92
CA THR A 50 -2.60 10.63 0.70
C THR A 50 -2.97 9.79 -0.53
N PRO A 51 -4.28 9.55 -0.77
CA PRO A 51 -4.70 8.76 -1.91
C PRO A 51 -4.39 9.48 -3.22
N CYS A 52 -4.45 8.77 -4.34
CA CYS A 52 -4.55 9.41 -5.64
C CYS A 52 -5.81 10.29 -5.69
N LEU A 53 -5.79 11.34 -6.52
CA LEU A 53 -6.99 12.11 -6.80
C LEU A 53 -8.03 11.17 -7.42
N SER A 54 -9.25 11.19 -6.89
CA SER A 54 -10.30 10.30 -7.38
C SER A 54 -10.60 10.58 -8.85
N THR A 55 -10.59 9.51 -9.65
CA THR A 55 -11.01 9.57 -11.06
C THR A 55 -12.30 8.77 -11.29
N ASN A 56 -12.65 7.94 -10.30
CA ASN A 56 -13.85 7.12 -10.28
C ASN A 56 -14.52 7.30 -8.93
N GLU A 57 -15.20 8.43 -8.72
CA GLU A 57 -15.94 8.65 -7.46
C GLU A 57 -16.90 7.49 -7.19
N TRP A 58 -17.04 7.14 -5.91
CA TRP A 58 -18.00 6.13 -5.49
C TRP A 58 -19.41 6.53 -5.95
N PRO A 59 -20.10 5.70 -6.74
CA PRO A 59 -21.37 6.06 -7.35
C PRO A 59 -22.51 5.96 -6.33
N GLU A 60 -22.67 7.01 -5.52
CA GLU A 60 -23.74 7.09 -4.52
C GLU A 60 -25.12 6.89 -5.18
N GLY A 61 -25.88 5.91 -4.69
CA GLY A 61 -27.22 5.57 -5.20
C GLY A 61 -27.26 4.55 -6.36
N ALA A 62 -26.14 4.14 -6.94
CA ALA A 62 -26.14 3.06 -7.94
C ALA A 62 -26.51 1.71 -7.32
N SER A 63 -27.23 0.86 -8.06
CA SER A 63 -27.51 -0.52 -7.67
C SER A 63 -26.24 -1.38 -7.66
N ILE A 64 -26.20 -2.48 -6.90
CA ILE A 64 -25.02 -3.36 -6.89
C ILE A 64 -24.63 -3.85 -8.29
N ALA A 65 -25.61 -4.16 -9.15
CA ALA A 65 -25.34 -4.58 -10.51
C ALA A 65 -24.61 -3.49 -11.34
N GLU A 66 -25.00 -2.21 -11.17
CA GLU A 66 -24.33 -1.09 -11.81
C GLU A 66 -22.91 -0.87 -11.25
N ILE A 67 -22.69 -1.02 -9.94
CA ILE A 67 -21.33 -0.85 -9.40
C ILE A 67 -20.44 -2.01 -9.85
N GLN A 68 -20.97 -3.24 -9.91
CA GLN A 68 -20.27 -4.38 -10.48
C GLN A 68 -19.83 -4.07 -11.92
N GLN A 69 -20.76 -3.64 -12.78
CA GLN A 69 -20.44 -3.25 -14.15
C GLN A 69 -19.37 -2.16 -14.22
N GLN A 70 -19.46 -1.14 -13.36
CA GLN A 70 -18.48 -0.06 -13.32
C GLN A 70 -17.10 -0.55 -12.85
N ILE A 71 -17.02 -1.48 -11.90
CA ILE A 71 -15.73 -2.08 -11.51
C ILE A 71 -15.11 -2.83 -12.68
N GLU A 72 -15.91 -3.62 -13.42
CA GLU A 72 -15.42 -4.34 -14.59
C GLU A 72 -14.93 -3.38 -15.68
N GLN A 73 -15.63 -2.26 -15.91
CA GLN A 73 -15.29 -1.29 -16.95
C GLN A 73 -14.11 -0.38 -16.59
N ARG A 74 -14.07 0.14 -15.35
CA ARG A 74 -13.09 1.13 -14.91
C ARG A 74 -11.80 0.46 -14.46
N PHE A 75 -11.93 -0.62 -13.69
CA PHE A 75 -10.79 -1.33 -13.09
C PHE A 75 -10.41 -2.61 -13.85
N ASN A 76 -11.18 -3.05 -14.85
CA ASN A 76 -10.83 -4.20 -15.71
C ASN A 76 -10.63 -5.52 -14.93
N PHE A 77 -11.38 -5.71 -13.84
CA PHE A 77 -11.45 -6.98 -13.11
C PHE A 77 -12.71 -7.73 -13.52
N ARG A 78 -12.65 -9.05 -13.71
CA ARG A 78 -13.87 -9.87 -13.78
C ARG A 78 -14.45 -10.11 -12.40
N LEU A 79 -15.76 -10.05 -12.24
CA LEU A 79 -16.38 -10.26 -10.95
C LEU A 79 -16.96 -11.67 -10.78
N GLY A 80 -16.93 -12.15 -9.54
CA GLY A 80 -17.47 -13.45 -9.17
C GLY A 80 -17.86 -13.53 -7.70
N GLY A 81 -18.55 -14.62 -7.33
CA GLY A 81 -18.99 -14.83 -5.96
C GLY A 81 -20.42 -14.33 -5.69
N LYS A 82 -20.92 -14.60 -4.49
CA LYS A 82 -22.33 -14.38 -4.11
C LYS A 82 -22.54 -13.20 -3.17
N GLN A 83 -21.46 -12.57 -2.69
CA GLN A 83 -21.53 -11.46 -1.74
C GLN A 83 -21.58 -10.08 -2.42
N TRP A 84 -21.85 -10.01 -3.73
CA TRP A 84 -22.23 -8.77 -4.39
C TRP A 84 -23.70 -8.47 -4.08
N THR A 85 -23.97 -7.96 -2.89
CA THR A 85 -25.34 -7.65 -2.42
C THR A 85 -25.38 -6.32 -1.67
N GLU A 86 -26.58 -5.76 -1.49
CA GLU A 86 -26.80 -4.51 -0.74
C GLU A 86 -26.30 -4.60 0.70
N GLU A 87 -26.41 -5.79 1.32
CA GLU A 87 -25.91 -6.06 2.67
C GLU A 87 -24.41 -5.74 2.80
N TYR A 88 -23.64 -5.98 1.74
CA TYR A 88 -22.19 -5.79 1.73
C TYR A 88 -21.75 -4.51 1.02
N ARG A 89 -22.68 -3.58 0.74
CA ARG A 89 -22.37 -2.30 0.08
C ARG A 89 -21.21 -1.53 0.74
N PRO A 90 -21.11 -1.43 2.08
CA PRO A 90 -19.95 -0.80 2.71
C PRO A 90 -18.61 -1.51 2.41
N SER A 91 -18.59 -2.84 2.41
CA SER A 91 -17.39 -3.63 2.04
C SER A 91 -17.00 -3.40 0.58
N ILE A 92 -17.99 -3.33 -0.32
CA ILE A 92 -17.78 -3.02 -1.74
C ILE A 92 -17.24 -1.60 -1.91
N LYS A 93 -17.70 -0.64 -1.10
CA LYS A 93 -17.19 0.75 -1.10
C LYS A 93 -15.71 0.79 -0.73
N ILE A 94 -15.28 0.08 0.32
CA ILE A 94 -13.85 -0.01 0.68
C ILE A 94 -13.00 -0.55 -0.47
N LEU A 95 -13.44 -1.64 -1.11
CA LEU A 95 -12.76 -2.19 -2.28
C LEU A 95 -12.64 -1.14 -3.39
N TRP A 96 -13.75 -0.50 -3.73
CA TRP A 96 -13.80 0.52 -4.79
C TRP A 96 -12.84 1.68 -4.51
N GLU A 97 -12.94 2.29 -3.33
CA GLU A 97 -12.16 3.46 -2.97
C GLU A 97 -10.67 3.12 -2.85
N THR A 98 -10.34 1.90 -2.39
CA THR A 98 -8.94 1.43 -2.37
C THR A 98 -8.38 1.28 -3.78
N LEU A 99 -9.15 0.73 -4.73
CA LEU A 99 -8.74 0.62 -6.13
C LEU A 99 -8.49 2.01 -6.73
N ASP A 100 -9.46 2.91 -6.62
CA ASP A 100 -9.36 4.28 -7.17
C ASP A 100 -8.22 5.08 -6.52
N ALA A 101 -7.96 4.88 -5.22
CA ALA A 101 -6.89 5.54 -4.50
C ALA A 101 -5.48 5.19 -5.01
N MET A 102 -5.32 4.15 -5.84
CA MET A 102 -4.04 3.77 -6.46
C MET A 102 -3.94 4.12 -7.96
N GLU A 103 -5.01 4.63 -8.59
CA GLU A 103 -5.11 4.76 -10.06
C GLU A 103 -4.21 5.84 -10.70
N CYS A 104 -3.60 6.71 -9.90
CA CYS A 104 -2.54 7.61 -10.39
C CYS A 104 -1.18 6.92 -10.58
N THR A 105 -1.09 5.62 -10.29
CA THR A 105 0.08 4.75 -10.52
C THR A 105 -0.22 3.73 -11.62
N ASP A 106 0.80 3.02 -12.09
CA ASP A 106 0.65 1.92 -13.05
C ASP A 106 0.32 0.57 -12.37
N TYR A 107 0.17 0.54 -11.04
CA TYR A 107 0.07 -0.69 -10.24
C TYR A 107 -0.96 -1.69 -10.78
N ARG A 108 -2.20 -1.23 -11.05
CA ARG A 108 -3.29 -2.07 -11.59
C ARG A 108 -2.98 -2.61 -12.99
N THR A 109 -2.50 -1.76 -13.89
CA THR A 109 -2.16 -2.18 -15.25
C THR A 109 -0.99 -3.16 -15.25
N THR A 110 -0.01 -2.92 -14.39
CA THR A 110 1.18 -3.75 -14.24
C THR A 110 0.84 -5.12 -13.65
N LEU A 111 0.04 -5.21 -12.57
CA LEU A 111 -0.37 -6.50 -12.02
C LEU A 111 -1.23 -7.31 -13.01
N GLN A 112 -2.10 -6.65 -13.78
CA GLN A 112 -2.92 -7.32 -14.80
C GLN A 112 -2.05 -7.84 -15.96
N GLY A 113 -1.02 -7.10 -16.37
CA GLY A 113 -0.10 -7.52 -17.44
C GLY A 113 0.82 -8.68 -17.06
N LYS A 114 1.09 -8.89 -15.77
CA LYS A 114 1.98 -9.96 -15.28
C LYS A 114 1.33 -11.33 -15.26
N TYR A 115 0.02 -11.39 -15.02
CA TYR A 115 -0.77 -12.62 -15.06
C TYR A 115 -1.24 -12.90 -16.49
N SER A 116 -0.99 -14.10 -17.00
CA SER A 116 -1.35 -14.47 -18.38
C SER A 116 -2.84 -14.81 -18.56
N GLY A 117 -3.59 -14.96 -17.46
CA GLY A 117 -5.03 -15.18 -17.48
C GLY A 117 -5.81 -13.90 -17.19
N THR A 118 -7.11 -14.03 -16.99
CA THR A 118 -7.91 -12.91 -16.48
C THR A 118 -7.76 -12.81 -14.97
N VAL A 119 -7.40 -11.63 -14.48
CA VAL A 119 -7.46 -11.30 -13.05
C VAL A 119 -8.90 -10.92 -12.70
N GLY A 120 -9.47 -11.60 -11.70
CA GLY A 120 -10.81 -11.30 -11.20
C GLY A 120 -10.85 -10.97 -9.72
N ILE A 121 -12.01 -10.48 -9.27
CA ILE A 121 -12.34 -10.28 -7.86
C ILE A 121 -13.55 -11.15 -7.50
N ASN A 122 -13.40 -11.96 -6.45
CA ASN A 122 -14.39 -12.93 -6.01
C ASN A 122 -14.89 -12.58 -4.60
N ALA A 123 -16.13 -12.10 -4.48
CA ALA A 123 -16.76 -11.82 -3.20
C ALA A 123 -17.47 -13.07 -2.66
N ALA A 124 -16.80 -13.84 -1.81
CA ALA A 124 -17.29 -15.11 -1.30
C ALA A 124 -16.77 -15.43 0.10
N ARG A 125 -17.52 -16.28 0.83
CA ARG A 125 -17.08 -16.79 2.13
C ARG A 125 -15.80 -17.61 2.00
N ILE A 126 -14.80 -17.26 2.81
CA ILE A 126 -13.51 -17.96 2.86
C ILE A 126 -13.47 -18.79 4.14
N ARG A 127 -13.10 -20.07 4.02
CA ARG A 127 -12.99 -20.96 5.19
C ARG A 127 -11.82 -20.56 6.09
N GLY A 128 -11.94 -20.80 7.39
CA GLY A 128 -10.89 -20.52 8.37
C GLY A 128 -10.73 -19.03 8.66
N TYR A 129 -9.50 -18.64 9.03
CA TYR A 129 -9.20 -17.30 9.53
C TYR A 129 -8.90 -16.27 8.45
N ALA A 130 -8.68 -16.67 7.19
CA ALA A 130 -8.34 -15.74 6.10
C ALA A 130 -9.52 -14.86 5.69
N TRP A 131 -9.28 -13.58 5.41
CA TRP A 131 -10.28 -12.59 5.00
C TRP A 131 -10.16 -12.24 3.52
N GLY A 132 -9.00 -12.50 2.94
CA GLY A 132 -8.75 -12.52 1.52
C GLY A 132 -7.86 -13.71 1.15
N ASP A 133 -7.79 -13.99 -0.14
CA ASP A 133 -6.78 -14.87 -0.71
C ASP A 133 -6.60 -14.59 -2.21
N TRP A 134 -5.40 -14.83 -2.74
CA TRP A 134 -5.16 -14.91 -4.16
C TRP A 134 -5.15 -16.37 -4.65
N SER A 135 -6.05 -16.67 -5.59
CA SER A 135 -6.10 -17.94 -6.34
C SER A 135 -6.36 -19.22 -5.54
N LEU A 136 -6.62 -19.16 -4.23
CA LEU A 136 -6.90 -20.35 -3.39
C LEU A 136 -8.39 -20.72 -3.43
N SER A 137 -9.26 -19.74 -3.20
CA SER A 137 -10.71 -19.93 -3.26
C SER A 137 -11.22 -20.02 -4.69
N ARG A 138 -10.58 -19.31 -5.62
CA ARG A 138 -10.89 -19.37 -7.06
C ARG A 138 -9.66 -18.98 -7.88
N SER A 139 -9.21 -19.89 -8.75
CA SER A 139 -8.01 -19.66 -9.57
C SER A 139 -8.11 -18.40 -10.43
N GLY A 140 -7.09 -17.54 -10.36
CA GLY A 140 -7.02 -16.26 -11.09
C GLY A 140 -7.86 -15.13 -10.48
N TYR A 141 -8.40 -15.31 -9.26
CA TYR A 141 -9.18 -14.30 -8.58
C TYR A 141 -8.55 -13.95 -7.24
N VAL A 142 -8.57 -12.65 -6.93
CA VAL A 142 -8.47 -12.18 -5.55
C VAL A 142 -9.83 -12.39 -4.92
N SER A 143 -9.90 -13.17 -3.85
CA SER A 143 -11.12 -13.40 -3.11
C SER A 143 -11.16 -12.52 -1.87
N PHE A 144 -12.33 -11.96 -1.55
CA PHE A 144 -12.58 -11.24 -0.31
C PHE A 144 -13.84 -11.79 0.34
N ASP A 145 -13.78 -12.02 1.66
CA ASP A 145 -14.94 -12.40 2.45
C ASP A 145 -15.62 -11.15 3.02
N PHE A 146 -16.61 -10.64 2.29
CA PHE A 146 -17.31 -9.42 2.70
C PHE A 146 -18.16 -9.59 3.97
N GLU A 147 -18.46 -10.82 4.40
CA GLU A 147 -19.06 -11.06 5.71
C GLU A 147 -18.06 -10.75 6.83
N LYS A 148 -16.81 -11.14 6.65
CA LYS A 148 -15.77 -10.81 7.63
C LYS A 148 -15.46 -9.32 7.62
N PHE A 149 -15.47 -8.67 6.44
CA PHE A 149 -15.30 -7.21 6.36
C PHE A 149 -16.29 -6.45 7.24
N LYS A 150 -17.56 -6.91 7.35
CA LYS A 150 -18.55 -6.30 8.27
C LYS A 150 -18.08 -6.27 9.72
N GLN A 151 -17.27 -7.24 10.15
CA GLN A 151 -16.73 -7.27 11.51
C GLN A 151 -15.72 -6.12 11.70
N ALA A 152 -14.75 -5.97 10.80
CA ALA A 152 -13.80 -4.85 10.88
C ALA A 152 -14.48 -3.49 10.73
N LEU A 153 -15.49 -3.38 9.86
CA LEU A 153 -16.29 -2.15 9.73
C LEU A 153 -17.08 -1.83 11.01
N ALA A 154 -17.54 -2.83 11.76
CA ALA A 154 -18.20 -2.61 13.04
C ALA A 154 -17.22 -2.14 14.14
N ASP A 155 -15.94 -2.49 13.98
CA ASP A 155 -14.84 -2.13 14.88
C ASP A 155 -14.14 -0.80 14.47
N ASP A 156 -14.63 -0.12 13.44
CA ASP A 156 -14.01 1.05 12.78
C ASP A 156 -12.55 0.79 12.33
N ASP A 157 -12.24 -0.45 11.95
CA ASP A 157 -10.91 -0.90 11.48
C ASP A 157 -10.86 -0.99 9.95
N GLU A 158 -11.19 0.12 9.28
CA GLU A 158 -11.19 0.18 7.81
C GLU A 158 -9.76 0.17 7.26
N GLY A 159 -8.78 0.66 8.02
CA GLY A 159 -7.37 0.62 7.66
C GLY A 159 -6.87 -0.80 7.39
N ARG A 160 -7.29 -1.77 8.21
CA ARG A 160 -7.03 -3.20 7.96
C ARG A 160 -7.60 -3.68 6.64
N LEU A 161 -8.81 -3.25 6.28
CA LEU A 161 -9.46 -3.69 5.05
C LEU A 161 -8.76 -3.11 3.82
N VAL A 162 -8.33 -1.86 3.86
CA VAL A 162 -7.50 -1.25 2.82
C VAL A 162 -6.18 -2.01 2.66
N ARG A 163 -5.46 -2.24 3.76
CA ARG A 163 -4.22 -3.02 3.74
C ARG A 163 -4.45 -4.40 3.12
N LEU A 164 -5.53 -5.09 3.52
CA LEU A 164 -5.87 -6.41 2.99
C LEU A 164 -6.13 -6.36 1.48
N VAL A 165 -6.89 -5.39 0.98
CA VAL A 165 -7.14 -5.26 -0.47
C VAL A 165 -5.84 -5.07 -1.25
N ALA A 166 -4.97 -4.16 -0.78
CA ALA A 166 -3.68 -3.92 -1.42
C ALA A 166 -2.74 -5.15 -1.32
N HIS A 167 -2.72 -5.83 -0.18
CA HIS A 167 -1.97 -7.07 0.06
C HIS A 167 -2.35 -8.17 -0.93
N GLU A 168 -3.65 -8.46 -1.08
CA GLU A 168 -4.06 -9.54 -1.99
C GLU A 168 -3.78 -9.20 -3.46
N LEU A 169 -3.90 -7.93 -3.84
CA LEU A 169 -3.49 -7.47 -5.18
C LEU A 169 -1.98 -7.59 -5.39
N ALA A 170 -1.18 -7.49 -4.33
CA ALA A 170 0.27 -7.64 -4.41
C ALA A 170 0.67 -9.08 -4.75
N HIS A 171 -0.10 -10.08 -4.33
CA HIS A 171 0.09 -11.45 -4.80
C HIS A 171 -0.14 -11.60 -6.30
N VAL A 172 -1.08 -10.82 -6.88
CA VAL A 172 -1.25 -10.75 -8.34
C VAL A 172 -0.06 -10.08 -9.00
N TYR A 173 0.40 -8.96 -8.45
CA TYR A 173 1.61 -8.28 -8.91
C TYR A 173 2.82 -9.22 -8.87
N ASN A 174 2.87 -10.12 -7.89
CA ASN A 174 3.92 -11.11 -7.73
C ASN A 174 3.68 -12.44 -8.49
N SER A 175 2.68 -12.49 -9.38
CA SER A 175 2.35 -13.71 -10.15
C SER A 175 3.41 -14.08 -11.20
N ASP A 176 4.27 -13.13 -11.60
CA ASP A 176 5.37 -13.35 -12.54
C ASP A 176 6.69 -13.78 -11.86
N ARG A 177 6.70 -14.02 -10.54
CA ARG A 177 7.91 -14.33 -9.76
C ARG A 177 8.76 -15.49 -10.29
N TYR A 178 8.16 -16.44 -11.00
CA TYR A 178 8.85 -17.59 -11.61
C TYR A 178 9.48 -17.27 -12.98
N LYS A 179 9.27 -16.07 -13.51
CA LYS A 179 9.73 -15.64 -14.84
C LYS A 179 11.08 -14.90 -14.81
N GLY A 180 11.76 -14.87 -13.67
CA GLY A 180 13.06 -14.20 -13.53
C GLY A 180 12.99 -12.67 -13.54
N ALA A 181 11.88 -12.10 -13.04
CA ALA A 181 11.69 -10.65 -13.02
C ALA A 181 12.67 -9.97 -12.03
N GLN A 182 13.34 -8.90 -12.48
CA GLN A 182 14.39 -8.23 -11.71
C GLN A 182 13.90 -7.72 -10.34
N TYR A 183 12.73 -7.06 -10.29
CA TYR A 183 12.17 -6.54 -9.04
C TYR A 183 12.00 -7.65 -7.97
N TRP A 184 11.71 -8.88 -8.41
CA TRP A 184 11.53 -10.00 -7.49
C TRP A 184 12.87 -10.49 -6.95
N ALA A 185 13.90 -10.58 -7.80
CA ALA A 185 15.26 -10.89 -7.35
C ALA A 185 15.78 -9.85 -6.36
N ASP A 186 15.50 -8.56 -6.60
CA ASP A 186 15.85 -7.47 -5.71
C ASP A 186 15.10 -7.58 -4.37
N PHE A 187 13.80 -7.87 -4.41
CA PHE A 187 13.02 -8.09 -3.19
C PHE A 187 13.52 -9.28 -2.37
N GLN A 188 13.85 -10.40 -3.01
CA GLN A 188 14.42 -11.56 -2.32
C GLN A 188 15.76 -11.23 -1.65
N LYS A 189 16.58 -10.38 -2.27
CA LYS A 189 17.83 -9.89 -1.67
C LYS A 189 17.54 -9.00 -0.47
N LEU A 190 16.61 -8.06 -0.60
CA LEU A 190 16.18 -7.19 0.48
C LEU A 190 15.64 -7.99 1.67
N TYR A 191 14.79 -8.98 1.41
CA TYR A 191 14.26 -9.86 2.44
C TYR A 191 15.34 -10.60 3.24
N ARG A 192 16.41 -11.06 2.58
CA ARG A 192 17.55 -11.69 3.26
C ARG A 192 18.35 -10.70 4.13
N GLN A 193 18.29 -9.41 3.83
CA GLN A 193 19.02 -8.36 4.56
C GLN A 193 18.23 -7.84 5.75
N GLU A 194 16.95 -7.53 5.53
CA GLU A 194 16.06 -6.91 6.53
C GLU A 194 15.34 -7.94 7.41
N GLY A 195 15.12 -9.15 6.89
CA GLY A 195 14.40 -10.19 7.60
C GLY A 195 12.91 -9.91 7.72
N ARG A 196 12.33 -10.22 8.87
CA ARG A 196 10.88 -10.19 9.10
C ARG A 196 10.35 -8.75 9.08
N PHE A 197 9.27 -8.52 8.34
CA PHE A 197 8.61 -7.22 8.25
C PHE A 197 7.39 -7.07 9.19
N SER A 198 6.61 -8.14 9.35
CA SER A 198 5.40 -8.12 10.17
C SER A 198 5.20 -9.46 10.88
N ASP A 199 4.35 -9.48 11.89
CA ASP A 199 3.99 -10.74 12.53
C ASP A 199 3.21 -11.66 11.58
N TYR A 200 2.32 -11.07 10.77
CA TYR A 200 1.43 -11.73 9.81
C TYR A 200 2.19 -12.45 8.69
N ALA A 201 3.22 -11.82 8.10
CA ALA A 201 3.99 -12.40 7.00
C ALA A 201 4.83 -13.63 7.42
N GLY A 202 5.07 -13.80 8.72
CA GLY A 202 5.86 -14.90 9.26
C GLY A 202 7.25 -14.96 8.61
N ARG A 203 7.58 -16.11 7.98
CA ARG A 203 8.86 -16.34 7.27
C ARG A 203 8.69 -16.45 5.75
N SER A 204 7.50 -16.17 5.22
CA SER A 204 7.23 -16.30 3.79
C SER A 204 7.64 -15.02 3.05
N VAL A 205 8.51 -15.16 2.04
CA VAL A 205 8.97 -14.02 1.24
C VAL A 205 7.80 -13.41 0.44
N THR A 206 6.86 -14.24 -0.05
CA THR A 206 5.71 -13.76 -0.84
C THR A 206 4.68 -13.05 0.04
N GLU A 207 4.47 -13.53 1.28
CA GLU A 207 3.62 -12.83 2.26
C GLU A 207 4.29 -11.54 2.72
N THR A 208 5.62 -11.55 2.90
CA THR A 208 6.37 -10.34 3.25
C THR A 208 6.27 -9.30 2.13
N PHE A 209 6.37 -9.70 0.86
CA PHE A 209 6.13 -8.80 -0.27
C PHE A 209 4.73 -8.20 -0.22
N ALA A 210 3.72 -9.04 -0.03
CA ALA A 210 2.34 -8.59 0.01
C ALA A 210 2.06 -7.67 1.20
N ASP A 211 2.67 -7.90 2.36
CA ASP A 211 2.59 -7.00 3.52
C ASP A 211 3.31 -5.69 3.33
N VAL A 212 4.52 -5.72 2.75
CA VAL A 212 5.28 -4.52 2.41
C VAL A 212 4.43 -3.61 1.53
N VAL A 213 3.76 -4.15 0.51
CA VAL A 213 2.85 -3.40 -0.36
C VAL A 213 1.55 -3.00 0.35
N GLY A 214 0.93 -3.93 1.09
CA GLY A 214 -0.33 -3.72 1.78
C GLY A 214 -0.26 -2.58 2.81
N TYR A 215 0.77 -2.60 3.66
CA TYR A 215 1.02 -1.54 4.64
C TYR A 215 1.53 -0.25 4.01
N TYR A 216 2.13 -0.29 2.81
CA TYR A 216 2.58 0.91 2.10
C TYR A 216 1.39 1.73 1.61
N VAL A 217 0.31 1.06 1.17
CA VAL A 217 -0.94 1.71 0.76
C VAL A 217 -1.85 1.99 1.95
N GLY A 218 -2.17 0.96 2.74
CA GLY A 218 -3.03 1.04 3.92
C GLY A 218 -2.31 1.62 5.12
N ARG A 219 -1.82 2.86 5.01
CA ARG A 219 -0.94 3.47 6.00
C ARG A 219 -1.60 3.57 7.39
N CYS A 220 -2.92 3.73 7.46
CA CYS A 220 -3.66 3.77 8.73
C CYS A 220 -4.09 2.40 9.27
N ALA A 221 -3.60 1.29 8.73
CA ALA A 221 -3.79 -0.01 9.36
C ALA A 221 -3.08 -0.05 10.73
N LEU A 222 -3.67 -0.77 11.69
CA LEU A 222 -3.05 -0.98 12.99
C LEU A 222 -1.66 -1.61 12.87
N ASP A 223 -0.80 -1.21 13.80
CA ASP A 223 0.56 -1.72 13.97
C ASP A 223 1.37 -1.69 12.66
N ASN A 224 1.24 -0.58 11.93
CA ASN A 224 1.95 -0.40 10.67
C ASN A 224 3.47 -0.42 10.92
N PRO A 225 4.21 -1.39 10.36
CA PRO A 225 5.65 -1.50 10.62
C PRO A 225 6.47 -0.29 10.14
N TYR A 226 5.92 0.56 9.28
CA TYR A 226 6.58 1.79 8.85
C TYR A 226 6.54 2.94 9.88
N ASP A 227 5.72 2.83 10.93
CA ASP A 227 5.52 3.92 11.88
C ASP A 227 6.76 4.20 12.75
N THR A 228 7.66 3.22 12.92
CA THR A 228 8.90 3.38 13.70
C THR A 228 10.09 3.85 12.85
N GLY A 229 10.00 3.76 11.52
CA GLY A 229 11.13 3.94 10.61
C GLY A 229 12.12 2.76 10.56
N GLU A 230 11.85 1.67 11.29
CA GLU A 230 12.74 0.49 11.29
C GLU A 230 12.81 -0.19 9.92
N HIS A 231 11.71 -0.15 9.15
CA HIS A 231 11.57 -0.83 7.86
C HIS A 231 11.69 0.10 6.65
N ASP A 232 12.54 1.13 6.72
CA ASP A 232 12.77 2.11 5.65
C ASP A 232 13.19 1.48 4.32
N ALA A 233 13.99 0.40 4.35
CA ALA A 233 14.45 -0.24 3.12
C ALA A 233 13.29 -0.92 2.35
N TYR A 234 12.36 -1.56 3.07
CA TYR A 234 11.11 -2.08 2.50
C TYR A 234 10.22 -0.96 1.97
N TYR A 235 10.17 0.16 2.70
CA TYR A 235 9.42 1.33 2.28
C TYR A 235 9.92 1.88 0.94
N GLN A 236 11.23 2.12 0.82
CA GLN A 236 11.83 2.63 -0.42
C GLN A 236 11.64 1.62 -1.56
N PHE A 237 11.70 0.33 -1.28
CA PHE A 237 11.43 -0.68 -2.30
C PHE A 237 10.00 -0.57 -2.85
N ALA A 238 8.99 -0.51 -1.98
CA ALA A 238 7.59 -0.39 -2.41
C ALA A 238 7.37 0.90 -3.21
N LYS A 239 7.90 2.02 -2.71
CA LYS A 239 7.87 3.32 -3.38
C LYS A 239 8.44 3.25 -4.79
N GLU A 240 9.67 2.76 -4.96
CA GLU A 240 10.40 2.85 -6.22
C GLU A 240 9.99 1.77 -7.23
N HIS A 241 9.78 0.54 -6.76
CA HIS A 241 9.61 -0.64 -7.63
C HIS A 241 8.16 -1.09 -7.82
N VAL A 242 7.23 -0.62 -6.98
CA VAL A 242 5.81 -1.01 -7.06
C VAL A 242 4.92 0.17 -7.44
N PHE A 243 5.20 1.37 -6.92
CA PHE A 243 4.32 2.54 -7.07
C PHE A 243 4.95 3.74 -7.80
N GLY A 244 6.13 3.58 -8.40
CA GLY A 244 6.74 4.60 -9.26
C GLY A 244 7.00 5.94 -8.57
N GLY A 245 7.28 5.92 -7.26
CA GLY A 245 7.55 7.11 -6.44
C GLY A 245 6.33 7.71 -5.74
N LYS A 246 5.12 7.18 -5.95
CA LYS A 246 3.90 7.68 -5.31
C LYS A 246 3.87 7.32 -3.83
N GLU A 247 3.81 8.34 -2.98
CA GLU A 247 3.60 8.21 -1.53
C GLU A 247 2.10 8.20 -1.18
N PHE A 248 1.68 7.27 -0.32
CA PHE A 248 0.30 7.17 0.19
C PHE A 248 0.10 7.73 1.60
N GLY A 249 1.17 8.25 2.21
CA GLY A 249 1.14 8.94 3.50
C GLY A 249 2.46 9.66 3.77
N PRO A 250 2.64 10.20 5.00
CA PRO A 250 3.90 10.79 5.45
C PRO A 250 5.08 9.81 5.34
N ALA A 251 6.31 10.33 5.38
CA ALA A 251 7.49 9.47 5.39
C ALA A 251 7.50 8.53 6.62
N PRO A 252 8.25 7.42 6.60
CA PRO A 252 8.38 6.56 7.79
C PRO A 252 8.83 7.34 9.02
N GLY A 253 8.30 6.99 10.19
CA GLY A 253 8.59 7.70 11.45
C GLY A 253 7.91 9.07 11.61
N GLU A 254 7.20 9.59 10.60
CA GLU A 254 6.41 10.82 10.73
C GLU A 254 5.00 10.55 11.26
N ALA A 255 4.46 11.50 12.03
CA ALA A 255 3.14 11.37 12.62
C ALA A 255 2.04 11.29 11.56
N MET A 256 1.21 10.26 11.67
CA MET A 256 0.10 10.03 10.76
C MET A 256 -1.21 10.57 11.35
N ASN A 257 -1.97 11.32 10.56
CA ASN A 257 -3.32 11.72 10.95
C ASN A 257 -4.32 10.70 10.42
N CYS A 258 -4.51 9.64 11.19
CA CYS A 258 -5.47 8.59 10.91
C CYS A 258 -6.64 8.71 11.89
N THR A 259 -7.85 8.54 11.39
CA THR A 259 -8.99 8.16 12.25
C THR A 259 -8.75 6.69 12.62
N VAL A 260 -7.87 6.43 13.60
CA VAL A 260 -7.49 5.08 14.03
C VAL A 260 -8.60 4.45 14.89
N PRO A 261 -8.75 3.10 14.86
CA PRO A 261 -9.96 2.41 15.30
C PRO A 261 -10.28 2.61 16.79
N LYS A 262 -11.52 2.23 17.18
CA LYS A 262 -11.94 2.21 18.59
C LYS A 262 -11.00 1.34 19.43
N GLU A 263 -10.81 1.74 20.68
CA GLU A 263 -10.07 0.96 21.68
C GLU A 263 -10.65 -0.46 21.78
N GLY A 264 -9.81 -1.48 21.52
CA GLY A 264 -10.20 -2.90 21.56
C GLY A 264 -10.44 -3.59 20.21
N ALA A 265 -10.27 -2.89 19.09
CA ALA A 265 -10.24 -3.53 17.77
C ALA A 265 -9.16 -4.64 17.72
N GLN A 266 -9.49 -5.79 17.12
CA GLN A 266 -8.59 -6.94 17.09
C GLN A 266 -7.74 -6.94 15.83
N GLU A 267 -6.42 -7.03 15.99
CA GLU A 267 -5.51 -7.37 14.90
C GLU A 267 -5.93 -8.68 14.20
N PRO A 268 -5.69 -8.81 12.88
CA PRO A 268 -5.76 -10.11 12.23
C PRO A 268 -4.79 -11.07 12.91
N ARG A 269 -5.33 -12.07 13.62
CA ARG A 269 -4.48 -13.12 14.18
C ARG A 269 -3.73 -13.83 13.04
N PRO A 270 -2.43 -14.08 13.19
CA PRO A 270 -1.68 -14.89 12.23
C PRO A 270 -2.35 -16.26 12.09
N ALA A 271 -2.06 -16.94 10.99
CA ALA A 271 -2.33 -18.38 10.85
C ALA A 271 -1.43 -19.18 11.84
N GLN A 272 -1.65 -19.04 13.14
CA GLN A 272 -1.16 -20.00 14.12
C GLN A 272 -2.15 -21.15 14.15
N GLY A 273 -1.76 -22.27 13.52
CA GLY A 273 -2.55 -23.50 13.54
C GLY A 273 -3.07 -23.97 12.19
N ALA A 274 -2.35 -23.75 11.09
CA ALA A 274 -2.31 -24.76 10.03
C ALA A 274 -1.47 -25.96 10.52
N GLU A 275 -1.91 -26.61 11.59
CA GLU A 275 -1.46 -27.97 11.89
C GLU A 275 -1.89 -28.83 10.71
N SER A 276 -0.91 -29.28 9.93
CA SER A 276 -1.03 -30.33 8.93
C SER A 276 -2.10 -30.11 7.85
N GLN A 277 -1.86 -29.18 6.92
CA GLN A 277 -2.10 -29.54 5.53
C GLN A 277 -0.76 -29.94 4.96
N GLN A 278 -0.64 -31.24 4.69
CA GLN A 278 0.45 -31.87 3.99
C GLN A 278 1.01 -30.89 2.96
N THR A 279 2.27 -30.51 3.16
CA THR A 279 3.16 -30.17 2.06
C THR A 279 2.95 -31.25 1.01
N ALA A 280 2.12 -30.95 0.01
CA ALA A 280 2.09 -31.77 -1.17
C ALA A 280 3.53 -31.78 -1.70
N ASP A 281 4.04 -32.95 -2.06
CA ASP A 281 5.45 -33.20 -2.40
C ASP A 281 6.04 -32.25 -3.48
N TRP A 282 5.22 -31.44 -4.15
CA TRP A 282 5.70 -30.39 -5.06
C TRP A 282 6.19 -29.11 -4.35
N VAL A 283 5.96 -28.95 -3.03
CA VAL A 283 6.45 -27.80 -2.24
C VAL A 283 7.92 -28.01 -1.81
N SER A 284 8.38 -29.25 -1.62
CA SER A 284 9.80 -29.53 -1.31
C SER A 284 10.73 -29.35 -2.52
N GLU A 285 10.19 -29.42 -3.75
CA GLU A 285 10.91 -29.03 -4.97
C GLU A 285 10.83 -27.51 -5.27
N LEU A 286 10.14 -26.72 -4.44
CA LEU A 286 9.90 -25.27 -4.63
C LEU A 286 10.51 -24.37 -3.56
N THR A 287 11.03 -24.94 -2.47
CA THR A 287 12.09 -24.32 -1.69
C THR A 287 13.39 -24.69 -2.37
N GLY A 288 13.97 -23.79 -3.17
CA GLY A 288 15.40 -23.87 -3.41
C GLY A 288 16.14 -23.61 -2.10
N GLU A 289 16.23 -24.64 -1.25
CA GLU A 289 17.47 -24.91 -0.53
C GLU A 289 18.48 -25.50 -1.50
#